data_AF-A0A7C2NC97-F1
#
_entry.id   AF-A0A7C2NC97-F1
#
_cell.length_a   1.000
_cell.length_b   1.000
_cell.length_c   1.000
_cell.angle_alpha   90.00
_cell.angle_beta   90.00
_cell.angle_gamma   90.00
#
_symmetry.space_group_name_H-M   'P 1'
#
loop_
_entity.id
_entity.type
_entity.pdbx_description
1 polymer ?
#
loop_
_entity_poly.entity_id
_entity_poly.type
_entity_poly.pdbx_seq_one_letter_code
_entity_poly.pdbx_strand_id
1 'polypeptide(L)'
;MKQKYILNLKFLIVLFITFSIFLSFNKVIYGANEEDSSKNNNNTYEIKNLKENTTIINQKYNDPLKSFNLNKNGYSSKFIPDISFVMDFSYVNRNIKDSEYENIRVNGFYRFTPEMHNINQNMGFNLNYGELYLSSAVDPYFDLQVTLPFSDEGVELEEAYFVTKFIKSLQLKGGKFRSSFGRINYQHPHMWDFNEYPLVYTSFLGPDGLVDTGIQVSYLLPLNFYLLAGFELLQNGSENSFGTNNFTINTKIDNTGNDLNVLGPNKPNVKTYFLKTSFDINNLTILTGISLANSSSRIENFPLDYQTNYLVGKSDIIDYELTAKYFIDSNRYLSLQGEYLTRKLKGDLYYYDNLGDLNINNFSSNQSGYYIQGVYKLNQNYRIGIRYDNLSKNNISLNNISLSVNDNIYENLSRITLMIEYNFTEFSRIRLEYSNNNAAFINGIKRNYNQFSINFNMAIGYHAAHQF
;
A
#
# COMPACT_ATOMS: atom_id res chain seq x y z
N MET A 1 -4.57 -28.70 17.85
CA MET A 1 -5.80 -27.89 17.66
C MET A 1 -6.08 -26.82 18.74
N LYS A 2 -5.66 -26.94 20.02
CA LYS A 2 -5.96 -25.94 21.07
C LYS A 2 -5.05 -24.69 21.13
N GLN A 3 -3.87 -24.69 20.50
CA GLN A 3 -2.97 -23.52 20.47
C GLN A 3 -3.33 -22.47 19.40
N LYS A 4 -4.06 -22.85 18.34
CA LYS A 4 -4.40 -21.99 17.18
C LYS A 4 -5.47 -20.93 17.49
N TYR A 5 -6.26 -21.12 18.56
CA TYR A 5 -7.28 -20.15 19.01
C TYR A 5 -6.75 -19.11 20.00
N ILE A 6 -5.58 -19.35 20.61
CA ILE A 6 -5.03 -18.48 21.66
C ILE A 6 -4.42 -17.19 21.06
N LEU A 7 -3.92 -17.23 19.81
CA LEU A 7 -3.31 -16.06 19.17
C LEU A 7 -4.35 -15.05 18.66
N ASN A 8 -5.42 -15.53 18.02
CA ASN A 8 -6.55 -14.68 17.60
C ASN A 8 -7.28 -14.06 18.80
N LEU A 9 -7.38 -14.79 19.91
CA LEU A 9 -7.97 -14.26 21.14
C LEU A 9 -7.09 -13.19 21.78
N LYS A 10 -5.75 -13.31 21.75
CA LYS A 10 -4.83 -12.30 22.28
C LYS A 10 -4.91 -10.97 21.51
N PHE A 11 -5.04 -11.00 20.18
CA PHE A 11 -5.22 -9.78 19.39
C PHE A 11 -6.60 -9.12 19.64
N LEU A 12 -7.66 -9.93 19.71
CA LEU A 12 -9.00 -9.43 20.04
C LEU A 12 -9.06 -8.87 21.48
N ILE A 13 -8.37 -9.50 22.44
CA ILE A 13 -8.27 -9.04 23.83
C ILE A 13 -7.51 -7.71 23.90
N VAL A 14 -6.42 -7.53 23.14
CA VAL A 14 -5.72 -6.24 23.09
C VAL A 14 -6.63 -5.14 22.52
N LEU A 15 -7.40 -5.44 21.46
CA LEU A 15 -8.37 -4.51 20.87
C LEU A 15 -9.55 -4.20 21.83
N PHE A 16 -9.99 -5.18 22.61
CA PHE A 16 -11.08 -5.03 23.59
C PHE A 16 -10.61 -4.29 24.85
N ILE A 17 -9.35 -4.48 25.27
CA ILE A 17 -8.73 -3.76 26.37
C ILE A 17 -8.52 -2.30 25.99
N THR A 18 -8.03 -2.00 24.78
CA THR A 18 -7.91 -0.61 24.31
C THR A 18 -9.27 0.08 24.19
N PHE A 19 -10.31 -0.64 23.73
CA PHE A 19 -11.67 -0.12 23.67
C PHE A 19 -12.33 0.06 25.06
N SER A 20 -12.06 -0.84 26.01
CA SER A 20 -12.57 -0.75 27.39
C SER A 20 -11.88 0.35 28.20
N ILE A 21 -10.57 0.57 27.97
CA ILE A 21 -9.83 1.71 28.52
C ILE A 21 -10.39 3.02 27.95
N PHE A 22 -10.75 3.06 26.67
CA PHE A 22 -11.40 4.23 26.06
C PHE A 22 -12.78 4.55 26.69
N LEU A 23 -13.59 3.54 27.01
CA LEU A 23 -14.88 3.72 27.69
C LEU A 23 -14.75 4.16 29.15
N SER A 24 -13.70 3.72 29.86
CA SER A 24 -13.47 4.13 31.26
C SER A 24 -12.91 5.56 31.36
N PHE A 25 -12.11 6.02 30.40
CA PHE A 25 -11.66 7.42 30.35
C PHE A 25 -12.77 8.42 30.02
N ASN A 26 -13.74 8.06 29.17
CA ASN A 26 -14.90 8.92 28.89
C ASN A 26 -15.82 9.13 30.10
N LYS A 27 -15.85 8.18 31.04
CA LYS A 27 -16.68 8.29 32.25
C LYS A 27 -16.07 9.20 33.33
N VAL A 28 -14.75 9.42 33.30
CA VAL A 28 -14.04 10.28 34.26
C VAL A 28 -14.07 11.75 33.82
N ILE A 29 -14.19 12.04 32.52
CA ILE A 29 -14.17 13.40 31.98
C ILE A 29 -15.52 14.13 32.13
N TYR A 30 -16.64 13.41 32.28
CA TYR A 30 -17.97 14.02 32.49
C TYR A 30 -18.35 14.29 33.95
N GLY A 31 -17.44 14.08 34.91
CA GLY A 31 -17.73 14.16 36.35
C GLY A 31 -17.16 15.36 37.10
N ALA A 32 -16.40 16.26 36.47
CA ALA A 32 -15.79 17.40 37.16
C ALA A 32 -15.73 18.62 36.25
N ASN A 33 -16.62 19.59 36.52
CA ASN A 33 -16.33 21.03 36.59
C ASN A 33 -17.64 21.83 36.55
N GLU A 34 -18.22 22.06 37.74
CA GLU A 34 -18.96 23.28 38.04
C GLU A 34 -18.04 24.19 38.86
N GLU A 35 -18.08 25.49 38.54
CA GLU A 35 -17.40 26.64 39.20
C GLU A 35 -15.88 26.69 38.96
N ASP A 36 -15.24 27.80 38.57
CA ASP A 36 -15.50 29.17 39.00
C ASP A 36 -14.87 30.19 38.02
N SER A 37 -15.44 31.38 38.01
CA SER A 37 -15.10 32.49 37.10
C SER A 37 -14.07 33.42 37.74
N SER A 38 -13.05 33.85 36.99
CA SER A 38 -12.60 35.27 36.88
C SER A 38 -11.16 35.47 36.37
N LYS A 39 -11.00 36.61 35.68
CA LYS A 39 -9.78 37.42 35.41
C LYS A 39 -8.95 37.16 34.15
N ASN A 40 -9.33 37.93 33.13
CA ASN A 40 -8.50 38.44 32.02
C ASN A 40 -7.18 39.08 32.51
N ASN A 41 -6.04 38.64 31.95
CA ASN A 41 -4.88 39.47 31.57
C ASN A 41 -3.68 38.68 30.95
N ASN A 42 -3.91 37.60 30.20
CA ASN A 42 -2.82 36.80 29.58
C ASN A 42 -2.82 36.74 28.03
N ASN A 43 -3.68 37.52 27.37
CA ASN A 43 -4.01 37.30 25.96
C ASN A 43 -2.88 37.59 24.96
N THR A 44 -1.81 38.30 25.31
CA THR A 44 -0.73 38.62 24.33
C THR A 44 0.38 37.56 24.25
N TYR A 45 0.64 36.81 25.32
CA TYR A 45 1.60 35.70 25.32
C TYR A 45 0.97 34.40 24.82
N GLU A 46 -0.31 34.16 25.14
CA GLU A 46 -1.05 33.01 24.59
C GLU A 46 -1.28 33.13 23.08
N ILE A 47 -1.56 34.31 22.53
CA ILE A 47 -1.77 34.46 21.07
C ILE A 47 -0.47 34.21 20.28
N LYS A 48 0.71 34.47 20.87
CA LYS A 48 2.00 34.19 20.22
C LYS A 48 2.33 32.70 20.23
N ASN A 49 2.11 32.01 21.36
CA ASN A 49 2.25 30.56 21.46
C ASN A 49 1.18 29.80 20.67
N LEU A 50 -0.05 30.31 20.57
CA LEU A 50 -1.11 29.75 19.73
C LEU A 50 -0.76 29.89 18.25
N LYS A 51 -0.16 31.01 17.83
CA LYS A 51 0.32 31.18 16.44
C LYS A 51 1.48 30.25 16.12
N GLU A 52 2.48 30.13 16.99
CA GLU A 52 3.60 29.19 16.80
C GLU A 52 3.13 27.72 16.82
N ASN A 53 2.21 27.35 17.72
CA ASN A 53 1.60 26.01 17.74
C ASN A 53 0.73 25.74 16.51
N THR A 54 -0.04 26.72 15.99
CA THR A 54 -0.76 26.55 14.72
C THR A 54 0.17 26.43 13.52
N THR A 55 1.38 27.00 13.59
CA THR A 55 2.35 26.91 12.48
C THR A 55 3.01 25.53 12.46
N ILE A 56 3.28 24.96 13.64
CA ILE A 56 3.78 23.59 13.81
C ILE A 56 2.70 22.55 13.46
N ILE A 57 1.44 22.78 13.82
CA ILE A 57 0.30 21.95 13.41
C ILE A 57 0.09 22.00 11.89
N ASN A 58 0.15 23.19 11.28
CA ASN A 58 0.00 23.34 9.82
C ASN A 58 1.15 22.73 9.01
N GLN A 59 2.33 22.49 9.58
CA GLN A 59 3.40 21.74 8.90
C GLN A 59 3.27 20.21 9.08
N LYS A 60 2.50 19.74 10.06
CA LYS A 60 2.48 18.34 10.52
C LYS A 60 1.32 17.51 9.93
N TYR A 61 0.25 18.17 9.49
CA TYR A 61 -0.94 17.54 8.87
C TYR A 61 -0.89 17.48 7.34
N ASN A 62 0.29 17.66 6.77
CA ASN A 62 0.43 18.10 5.40
C ASN A 62 0.60 16.99 4.35
N ASP A 63 0.68 15.70 4.67
CA ASP A 63 0.72 14.70 3.59
C ASP A 63 -0.62 14.48 2.88
N PRO A 64 -1.79 14.64 3.54
CA PRO A 64 -3.06 14.78 2.84
C PRO A 64 -3.37 16.24 2.46
N LEU A 65 -2.94 17.22 3.26
CA LEU A 65 -3.29 18.65 3.12
C LEU A 65 -2.26 19.53 2.40
N LYS A 66 -1.13 19.00 1.90
CA LYS A 66 -0.27 19.73 0.94
C LYS A 66 -0.94 19.93 -0.41
N SER A 67 -2.03 19.21 -0.67
CA SER A 67 -2.99 19.56 -1.73
C SER A 67 -3.87 20.77 -1.38
N PHE A 68 -3.76 21.34 -0.17
CA PHE A 68 -4.74 22.32 0.36
C PHE A 68 -4.18 23.63 0.90
N ASN A 69 -2.87 23.92 0.88
CA ASN A 69 -2.37 25.27 1.19
C ASN A 69 -0.99 25.57 0.57
N LEU A 70 -0.99 26.05 -0.69
CA LEU A 70 0.15 26.79 -1.24
C LEU A 70 -0.06 28.28 -0.95
N ASN A 71 0.43 28.73 0.20
CA ASN A 71 0.68 30.15 0.40
C ASN A 71 1.89 30.55 -0.46
N LYS A 72 1.60 31.30 -1.52
CA LYS A 72 2.53 32.05 -2.37
C LYS A 72 3.60 32.72 -1.52
N ASN A 73 4.86 32.32 -1.71
CA ASN A 73 6.04 33.19 -1.63
C ASN A 73 7.25 32.45 -2.21
N GLY A 74 7.32 32.49 -3.54
CA GLY A 74 8.44 32.02 -4.35
C GLY A 74 8.04 32.27 -5.80
N TYR A 75 8.87 33.01 -6.54
CA TYR A 75 8.59 33.51 -7.89
C TYR A 75 8.46 32.39 -8.95
N SER A 76 7.46 31.52 -8.82
CA SER A 76 6.94 30.74 -9.94
C SER A 76 6.04 31.66 -10.76
N SER A 77 6.38 31.85 -12.04
CA SER A 77 5.50 32.57 -12.95
C SER A 77 4.15 31.85 -12.95
N LYS A 78 3.05 32.60 -13.01
CA LYS A 78 1.65 32.13 -12.83
C LYS A 78 1.20 30.95 -13.72
N PHE A 79 2.08 30.42 -14.57
CA PHE A 79 1.82 29.42 -15.61
C PHE A 79 2.91 28.34 -15.76
N ILE A 80 3.96 28.31 -14.93
CA ILE A 80 4.93 27.21 -14.96
C ILE A 80 4.46 26.12 -13.98
N PRO A 81 4.24 24.87 -14.45
CA PRO A 81 3.91 23.78 -13.55
C PRO A 81 5.04 23.52 -12.57
N ASP A 82 4.71 22.98 -11.40
CA ASP A 82 5.69 22.43 -10.48
C ASP A 82 6.22 21.12 -11.09
N ILE A 83 7.53 21.07 -11.32
CA ILE A 83 8.21 19.94 -11.94
C ILE A 83 9.23 19.39 -10.95
N SER A 84 9.20 18.08 -10.71
CA SER A 84 10.27 17.39 -10.00
C SER A 84 10.62 16.06 -10.64
N PHE A 85 11.88 15.65 -10.51
CA PHE A 85 12.38 14.39 -11.03
C PHE A 85 13.12 13.62 -9.93
N VAL A 86 12.78 12.35 -9.75
CA VAL A 86 13.41 11.45 -8.77
C VAL A 86 14.12 10.33 -9.52
N MET A 87 15.30 9.94 -9.08
CA MET A 87 16.03 8.78 -9.60
C MET A 87 16.39 7.83 -8.48
N ASP A 88 16.28 6.54 -8.74
CA ASP A 88 16.73 5.48 -7.84
C ASP A 88 17.74 4.55 -8.52
N PHE A 89 18.89 4.39 -7.88
CA PHE A 89 19.94 3.47 -8.29
C PHE A 89 20.17 2.45 -7.18
N SER A 90 20.61 1.25 -7.52
CA SER A 90 21.03 0.30 -6.50
C SER A 90 22.18 -0.60 -6.90
N TYR A 91 22.89 -1.11 -5.89
CA TYR A 91 23.72 -2.30 -6.00
C TYR A 91 23.08 -3.44 -5.20
N VAL A 92 22.89 -4.59 -5.82
CA VAL A 92 22.20 -5.74 -5.21
C VAL A 92 23.11 -6.96 -5.19
N ASN A 93 23.11 -7.69 -4.08
CA ASN A 93 23.73 -9.00 -3.97
C ASN A 93 22.72 -10.00 -3.37
N ARG A 94 22.55 -11.16 -4.00
CA ARG A 94 21.67 -12.23 -3.54
C ARG A 94 22.38 -13.57 -3.53
N ASN A 95 21.90 -14.49 -2.71
CA ASN A 95 22.36 -15.88 -2.68
C ASN A 95 21.55 -16.82 -3.61
N ILE A 96 20.77 -16.26 -4.53
CA ILE A 96 20.06 -16.94 -5.63
C ILE A 96 20.34 -16.21 -6.92
N LYS A 97 20.23 -16.90 -8.07
CA LYS A 97 20.51 -16.31 -9.38
C LYS A 97 19.36 -15.43 -9.86
N ASP A 98 19.63 -14.49 -10.76
CA ASP A 98 18.59 -13.62 -11.34
C ASP A 98 17.52 -14.43 -12.09
N SER A 99 17.91 -15.47 -12.83
CA SER A 99 16.96 -16.38 -13.48
C SER A 99 16.07 -17.17 -12.51
N GLU A 100 16.50 -17.36 -11.27
CA GLU A 100 15.69 -17.96 -10.21
C GLU A 100 14.77 -16.90 -9.57
N TYR A 101 15.28 -15.68 -9.38
CA TYR A 101 14.53 -14.55 -8.82
C TYR A 101 13.33 -14.16 -9.68
N GLU A 102 13.50 -14.10 -11.00
CA GLU A 102 12.44 -13.85 -11.99
C GLU A 102 11.29 -14.88 -11.94
N ASN A 103 11.55 -16.06 -11.38
CA ASN A 103 10.59 -17.15 -11.30
C ASN A 103 10.04 -17.36 -9.88
N ILE A 104 10.33 -16.45 -8.95
CA ILE A 104 9.81 -16.53 -7.59
C ILE A 104 8.29 -16.47 -7.60
N ARG A 105 7.69 -17.32 -6.78
CA ARG A 105 6.26 -17.27 -6.50
C ARG A 105 6.04 -17.35 -5.00
N VAL A 106 4.87 -16.92 -4.58
CA VAL A 106 4.33 -17.27 -3.28
C VAL A 106 3.17 -18.21 -3.55
N ASN A 107 3.37 -19.50 -3.30
CA ASN A 107 2.40 -20.53 -3.70
C ASN A 107 1.00 -20.21 -3.14
N GLY A 108 -0.03 -20.30 -3.97
CA GLY A 108 -1.41 -19.96 -3.66
C GLY A 108 -1.73 -18.45 -3.55
N PHE A 109 -0.75 -17.55 -3.53
CA PHE A 109 -0.98 -16.11 -3.37
C PHE A 109 -0.69 -15.32 -4.64
N TYR A 110 0.54 -15.44 -5.14
CA TYR A 110 1.13 -14.56 -6.13
C TYR A 110 2.16 -15.27 -6.97
N ARG A 111 2.21 -14.91 -8.25
CA ARG A 111 3.27 -15.27 -9.17
C ARG A 111 4.00 -14.00 -9.58
N PHE A 112 5.33 -14.02 -9.53
CA PHE A 112 6.12 -12.98 -10.17
C PHE A 112 5.97 -13.07 -11.69
N THR A 113 5.55 -11.97 -12.29
CA THR A 113 5.62 -11.71 -13.73
C THR A 113 6.88 -10.87 -13.97
N PRO A 114 7.84 -11.35 -14.78
CA PRO A 114 9.09 -10.64 -15.05
C PRO A 114 8.95 -9.24 -15.68
N GLU A 115 7.78 -8.92 -16.25
CA GLU A 115 7.49 -7.70 -17.02
C GLU A 115 7.02 -6.52 -16.16
N MET A 116 7.25 -6.53 -14.84
CA MET A 116 6.82 -5.43 -13.97
C MET A 116 8.03 -4.67 -13.45
N HIS A 117 7.95 -3.34 -13.42
CA HIS A 117 8.98 -2.41 -12.93
C HIS A 117 9.50 -2.82 -11.55
N ASN A 118 10.60 -3.57 -11.52
CA ASN A 118 11.09 -4.14 -10.28
C ASN A 118 12.32 -3.37 -9.79
N ILE A 119 12.16 -2.74 -8.63
CA ILE A 119 13.27 -2.22 -7.86
C ILE A 119 14.16 -3.40 -7.46
N ASN A 120 15.48 -3.26 -7.63
CA ASN A 120 16.46 -4.30 -7.32
C ASN A 120 16.28 -5.60 -8.14
N GLN A 121 15.89 -5.49 -9.41
CA GLN A 121 15.62 -6.63 -10.27
C GLN A 121 16.83 -7.55 -10.46
N ASN A 122 18.01 -7.00 -10.75
CA ASN A 122 19.20 -7.77 -11.10
C ASN A 122 20.28 -7.70 -10.01
N MET A 123 21.13 -8.72 -9.89
CA MET A 123 22.36 -8.61 -9.11
C MET A 123 23.32 -7.61 -9.76
N GLY A 124 24.12 -6.91 -8.95
CA GLY A 124 25.00 -5.84 -9.41
C GLY A 124 24.30 -4.49 -9.44
N PHE A 125 24.71 -3.62 -10.37
CA PHE A 125 24.19 -2.25 -10.48
C PHE A 125 22.87 -2.20 -11.25
N ASN A 126 21.90 -1.46 -10.72
CA ASN A 126 20.60 -1.23 -11.33
C ASN A 126 20.33 0.29 -11.40
N LEU A 127 19.76 0.74 -12.52
CA LEU A 127 18.93 1.93 -12.56
C LEU A 127 17.50 1.44 -12.35
N ASN A 128 16.93 1.66 -11.16
CA ASN A 128 15.62 1.08 -10.82
C ASN A 128 14.49 1.83 -11.53
N TYR A 129 14.48 3.16 -11.39
CA TYR A 129 13.56 4.03 -12.10
C TYR A 129 14.05 5.48 -12.07
N GLY A 130 13.62 6.26 -13.05
CA GLY A 130 13.45 7.71 -12.94
C GLY A 130 11.97 8.04 -12.89
N GLU A 131 11.54 9.08 -12.20
CA GLU A 131 10.13 9.46 -12.12
C GLU A 131 9.98 10.96 -12.24
N LEU A 132 9.24 11.40 -13.27
CA LEU A 132 8.90 12.81 -13.48
C LEU A 132 7.51 13.08 -12.91
N TYR A 133 7.45 14.02 -11.98
CA TYR A 133 6.23 14.55 -11.42
C TYR A 133 5.97 15.95 -11.98
N LEU A 134 4.75 16.15 -12.44
CA LEU A 134 4.23 17.43 -12.91
C LEU A 134 2.94 17.74 -12.16
N SER A 135 2.84 18.93 -11.57
CA SER A 135 1.59 19.38 -10.98
C SER A 135 1.33 20.86 -11.22
N SER A 136 0.06 21.24 -11.35
CA SER A 136 -0.31 22.64 -11.43
C SER A 136 -1.79 22.85 -11.13
N ALA A 137 -2.12 24.05 -10.64
CA ALA A 137 -3.49 24.52 -10.67
C ALA A 137 -3.87 24.85 -12.12
N VAL A 138 -4.86 24.17 -12.67
CA VAL A 138 -5.40 24.47 -14.00
C VAL A 138 -6.14 25.81 -13.94
N ASP A 139 -6.99 25.95 -12.92
CA ASP A 139 -7.80 27.13 -12.64
C ASP A 139 -8.18 27.15 -11.13
N PRO A 140 -9.06 28.06 -10.66
CA PRO A 140 -9.51 28.08 -9.26
C PRO A 140 -10.27 26.82 -8.79
N TYR A 141 -10.73 25.99 -9.71
CA TYR A 141 -11.59 24.83 -9.46
C TYR A 141 -10.87 23.50 -9.61
N PHE A 142 -9.81 23.42 -10.40
CA PHE A 142 -9.12 22.16 -10.68
C PHE A 142 -7.60 22.26 -10.49
N ASP A 143 -7.03 21.18 -9.95
CA ASP A 143 -5.60 20.87 -10.04
C ASP A 143 -5.42 19.67 -10.97
N LEU A 144 -4.28 19.62 -11.66
CA LEU A 144 -3.85 18.49 -12.48
C LEU A 144 -2.53 17.95 -11.92
N GLN A 145 -2.41 16.63 -11.87
CA GLN A 145 -1.18 15.93 -11.48
C GLN A 145 -0.88 14.83 -12.50
N VAL A 146 0.39 14.70 -12.84
CA VAL A 146 0.90 13.68 -13.78
C VAL A 146 2.20 13.11 -13.21
N THR A 147 2.30 11.79 -13.22
CA THR A 147 3.48 11.03 -12.82
C THR A 147 3.89 10.10 -13.97
N LEU A 148 5.14 10.23 -14.40
CA LEU A 148 5.73 9.48 -15.51
C LEU A 148 6.98 8.75 -15.01
N PRO A 149 6.90 7.45 -14.69
CA PRO A 149 8.08 6.62 -14.50
C PRO A 149 8.81 6.34 -15.82
N PHE A 150 10.13 6.27 -15.72
CA PHE A 150 11.09 5.96 -16.75
C PHE A 150 11.87 4.72 -16.30
N SER A 151 11.96 3.72 -17.17
CA SER A 151 12.79 2.54 -17.00
C SER A 151 13.54 2.23 -18.30
N ASP A 152 14.37 1.18 -18.28
CA ASP A 152 15.04 0.68 -19.49
C ASP A 152 14.03 0.18 -20.56
N GLU A 153 12.79 -0.13 -20.16
CA GLU A 153 11.72 -0.61 -21.04
C GLU A 153 10.92 0.53 -21.70
N GLY A 154 10.98 1.74 -21.13
CA GLY A 154 10.34 2.92 -21.70
C GLY A 154 9.77 3.88 -20.67
N VAL A 155 8.74 4.61 -21.10
CA VAL A 155 8.03 5.60 -20.28
C VAL A 155 6.57 5.20 -20.19
N GLU A 156 6.03 5.18 -18.98
CA GLU A 156 4.63 4.88 -18.75
C GLU A 156 3.89 6.06 -18.13
N LEU A 157 2.59 6.15 -18.43
CA LEU A 157 1.69 7.06 -17.73
C LEU A 157 1.16 6.36 -16.48
N GLU A 158 1.86 6.48 -15.35
CA GLU A 158 1.45 5.84 -14.10
C GLU A 158 0.23 6.53 -13.50
N GLU A 159 0.31 7.86 -13.35
CA GLU A 159 -0.79 8.68 -12.88
C GLU A 159 -1.02 9.88 -13.79
N ALA A 160 -2.28 10.20 -14.03
CA ALA A 160 -2.73 11.43 -14.66
C ALA A 160 -4.17 11.69 -14.25
N TYR A 161 -4.35 12.61 -13.32
CA TYR A 161 -5.66 12.88 -12.74
C TYR A 161 -5.84 14.36 -12.40
N PHE A 162 -7.10 14.77 -12.39
CA PHE A 162 -7.50 16.06 -11.86
C PHE A 162 -8.15 15.91 -10.49
N VAL A 163 -8.14 17.00 -9.73
CA VAL A 163 -8.80 17.11 -8.43
C VAL A 163 -9.60 18.40 -8.36
N THR A 164 -10.81 18.33 -7.81
CA THR A 164 -11.70 19.48 -7.67
C THR A 164 -11.47 20.26 -6.38
N LYS A 165 -11.65 21.59 -6.42
CA LYS A 165 -11.49 22.53 -5.30
C LYS A 165 -12.75 23.34 -4.96
N PHE A 166 -13.85 23.13 -5.68
CA PHE A 166 -15.01 24.03 -5.62
C PHE A 166 -15.94 23.82 -4.41
N ILE A 167 -15.88 22.68 -3.71
CA ILE A 167 -16.66 22.43 -2.48
C ILE A 167 -15.71 22.20 -1.31
N LYS A 168 -15.88 22.98 -0.25
CA LYS A 168 -15.13 22.79 0.99
C LYS A 168 -15.45 21.41 1.58
N SER A 169 -14.43 20.66 1.95
CA SER A 169 -14.52 19.32 2.55
C SER A 169 -14.97 18.18 1.64
N LEU A 170 -15.42 18.44 0.40
CA LEU A 170 -15.74 17.42 -0.59
C LEU A 170 -14.80 17.54 -1.79
N GLN A 171 -14.14 16.44 -2.13
CA GLN A 171 -13.19 16.40 -3.23
C GLN A 171 -13.56 15.27 -4.19
N LEU A 172 -13.64 15.61 -5.47
CA LEU A 172 -13.72 14.66 -6.57
C LEU A 172 -12.34 14.59 -7.24
N LYS A 173 -11.85 13.37 -7.45
CA LYS A 173 -10.66 13.05 -8.24
C LYS A 173 -11.07 12.18 -9.42
N GLY A 174 -10.52 12.46 -10.61
CA GLY A 174 -10.82 11.69 -11.82
C GLY A 174 -9.61 11.55 -12.73
N GLY A 175 -9.41 10.37 -13.30
CA GLY A 175 -8.25 10.04 -14.13
C GLY A 175 -7.63 8.71 -13.74
N LYS A 176 -6.35 8.50 -14.06
CA LYS A 176 -5.56 7.34 -13.61
C LYS A 176 -4.79 7.73 -12.34
N PHE A 177 -4.97 6.97 -11.26
CA PHE A 177 -4.36 7.27 -9.96
C PHE A 177 -4.15 6.03 -9.10
N ARG A 178 -3.22 6.10 -8.15
CA ARG A 178 -3.05 5.13 -7.07
C ARG A 178 -4.23 5.24 -6.11
N SER A 179 -4.94 4.13 -5.91
CA SER A 179 -6.09 4.05 -4.99
C SER A 179 -5.68 4.42 -3.56
N SER A 180 -6.61 5.04 -2.84
CA SER A 180 -6.47 5.32 -1.40
C SER A 180 -6.73 4.10 -0.50
N PHE A 181 -6.86 2.90 -1.09
CA PHE A 181 -6.94 1.62 -0.39
C PHE A 181 -5.66 1.36 0.41
N GLY A 182 -5.73 1.49 1.73
CA GLY A 182 -4.58 1.39 2.62
C GLY A 182 -3.61 2.57 2.51
N ARG A 183 -2.58 2.61 3.38
CA ARG A 183 -1.67 3.76 3.48
C ARG A 183 -0.49 3.60 2.56
N ILE A 184 0.05 2.39 2.43
CA ILE A 184 1.24 2.20 1.60
C ILE A 184 0.92 2.14 0.10
N ASN A 185 -0.32 1.84 -0.30
CA ASN A 185 -0.73 1.77 -1.71
C ASN A 185 -0.71 3.11 -2.46
N TYR A 186 -1.13 4.19 -1.79
CA TYR A 186 -1.18 5.51 -2.42
C TYR A 186 0.20 6.15 -2.59
N GLN A 187 1.25 5.53 -2.04
CA GLN A 187 2.60 6.04 -2.03
C GLN A 187 3.42 5.48 -3.20
N HIS A 188 4.18 6.34 -3.84
CA HIS A 188 5.24 5.94 -4.79
C HIS A 188 6.44 5.35 -4.06
N PRO A 189 7.24 4.49 -4.71
CA PRO A 189 8.31 3.76 -4.03
C PRO A 189 9.34 4.63 -3.32
N HIS A 190 9.62 5.82 -3.85
CA HIS A 190 10.55 6.77 -3.22
C HIS A 190 10.05 7.27 -1.85
N MET A 191 8.76 7.17 -1.54
CA MET A 191 8.19 7.53 -0.24
C MET A 191 8.27 6.41 0.80
N TRP A 192 8.56 5.18 0.39
CA TRP A 192 8.58 4.04 1.31
C TRP A 192 9.82 4.08 2.22
N ASP A 193 9.63 3.63 3.46
CA ASP A 193 10.71 3.46 4.44
C ASP A 193 11.67 2.31 4.06
N PHE A 194 11.23 1.39 3.20
CA PHE A 194 11.97 0.22 2.72
C PHE A 194 11.85 0.13 1.19
N ASN A 195 12.85 -0.45 0.52
CA ASN A 195 12.97 -0.44 -0.95
C ASN A 195 12.06 -1.44 -1.67
N GLU A 196 11.52 -2.43 -0.94
CA GLU A 196 10.57 -3.42 -1.47
C GLU A 196 9.16 -3.14 -0.93
N TYR A 197 8.16 -3.40 -1.75
CA TYR A 197 6.76 -3.36 -1.31
C TYR A 197 6.46 -4.49 -0.31
N PRO A 198 5.57 -4.32 0.70
CA PRO A 198 5.29 -5.37 1.69
C PRO A 198 4.75 -6.64 1.06
N LEU A 199 5.11 -7.79 1.65
CA LEU A 199 4.82 -9.09 1.05
C LEU A 199 3.32 -9.30 0.82
N VAL A 200 2.48 -8.86 1.77
CA VAL A 200 1.01 -8.97 1.66
C VAL A 200 0.44 -8.14 0.51
N TYR A 201 1.03 -6.96 0.28
CA TYR A 201 0.63 -6.06 -0.79
C TYR A 201 1.01 -6.61 -2.15
N THR A 202 2.29 -6.99 -2.33
CA THR A 202 2.74 -7.68 -3.56
C THR A 202 1.93 -8.95 -3.80
N SER A 203 1.59 -9.70 -2.74
CA SER A 203 0.84 -10.95 -2.85
C SER A 203 -0.61 -10.77 -3.28
N PHE A 204 -1.26 -9.68 -2.89
CA PHE A 204 -2.68 -9.46 -3.17
C PHE A 204 -2.89 -8.54 -4.37
N LEU A 205 -2.12 -7.46 -4.48
CA LEU A 205 -2.31 -6.42 -5.48
C LEU A 205 -1.19 -6.39 -6.53
N GLY A 206 -0.11 -7.14 -6.35
CA GLY A 206 1.04 -7.09 -7.25
C GLY A 206 2.02 -5.97 -6.91
N PRO A 207 3.12 -5.86 -7.67
CA PRO A 207 4.22 -4.93 -7.38
C PRO A 207 3.80 -3.47 -7.49
N ASP A 208 2.87 -3.15 -8.39
CA ASP A 208 2.38 -1.77 -8.56
C ASP A 208 1.29 -1.40 -7.55
N GLY A 209 0.70 -2.37 -6.86
CA GLY A 209 -0.46 -2.16 -6.01
C GLY A 209 -1.75 -1.93 -6.82
N LEU A 210 -2.69 -1.18 -6.26
CA LEU A 210 -3.95 -0.81 -6.90
C LEU A 210 -3.82 0.59 -7.52
N VAL A 211 -3.45 0.64 -8.80
CA VAL A 211 -3.38 1.85 -9.63
C VAL A 211 -4.33 1.67 -10.80
N ASP A 212 -5.24 2.60 -11.03
CA ASP A 212 -6.25 2.41 -12.07
C ASP A 212 -6.90 3.71 -12.52
N THR A 213 -7.61 3.65 -13.66
CA THR A 213 -8.45 4.73 -14.14
C THR A 213 -9.83 4.68 -13.50
N GLY A 214 -10.30 5.80 -12.98
CA GLY A 214 -11.60 5.88 -12.36
C GLY A 214 -11.96 7.25 -11.81
N ILE A 215 -12.89 7.22 -10.87
CA ILE A 215 -13.28 8.38 -10.06
C ILE A 215 -13.16 8.05 -8.58
N GLN A 216 -12.78 9.05 -7.78
CA GLN A 216 -12.78 9.00 -6.33
C GLN A 216 -13.57 10.19 -5.80
N VAL A 217 -14.44 9.95 -4.83
CA VAL A 217 -15.07 10.98 -4.01
C VAL A 217 -14.54 10.83 -2.59
N SER A 218 -14.02 11.90 -2.01
CA SER A 218 -13.60 11.95 -0.62
C SER A 218 -14.27 13.10 0.12
N TYR A 219 -14.69 12.83 1.36
CA TYR A 219 -15.42 13.76 2.20
C TYR A 219 -14.78 13.81 3.58
N LEU A 220 -14.29 15.00 3.95
CA LEU A 220 -13.85 15.30 5.30
C LEU A 220 -15.08 15.66 6.15
N LEU A 221 -15.48 14.75 7.04
CA LEU A 221 -16.69 14.95 7.82
C LEU A 221 -16.53 16.15 8.77
N PRO A 222 -17.56 17.00 8.93
CA PRO A 222 -17.53 18.17 9.80
C PRO A 222 -17.73 17.76 11.27
N LEU A 223 -16.78 17.00 11.80
CA LEU A 223 -16.75 16.52 13.18
C LEU A 223 -15.66 17.25 13.96
N ASN A 224 -15.71 17.14 15.29
CA ASN A 224 -14.69 17.71 16.18
C ASN A 224 -13.37 16.91 16.18
N PHE A 225 -13.26 15.88 15.34
CA PHE A 225 -12.05 15.10 15.09
C PHE A 225 -11.92 14.83 13.60
N TYR A 226 -10.69 14.55 13.15
CA TYR A 226 -10.42 14.27 11.74
C TYR A 226 -11.05 12.94 11.33
N LEU A 227 -11.96 12.97 10.36
CA LEU A 227 -12.53 11.76 9.76
C LEU A 227 -12.73 11.96 8.26
N LEU A 228 -11.96 11.21 7.47
CA LEU A 228 -12.04 11.20 6.01
C LEU A 228 -12.74 9.92 5.57
N ALA A 229 -13.89 10.05 4.91
CA ALA A 229 -14.54 8.96 4.22
C ALA A 229 -14.30 9.10 2.71
N GLY A 230 -14.18 7.99 2.00
CA GLY A 230 -14.12 8.04 0.55
C GLY A 230 -14.56 6.76 -0.13
N PHE A 231 -14.82 6.93 -1.43
CA PHE A 231 -15.34 5.91 -2.32
C PHE A 231 -14.69 6.05 -3.69
N GLU A 232 -14.35 4.93 -4.32
CA GLU A 232 -13.75 4.90 -5.66
C GLU A 232 -14.49 3.90 -6.56
N LEU A 233 -14.64 4.27 -7.83
CA LEU A 233 -15.09 3.39 -8.92
C LEU A 233 -13.99 3.34 -9.97
N LEU A 234 -13.39 2.16 -10.15
CA LEU A 234 -12.23 1.94 -11.01
C LEU A 234 -12.53 0.90 -12.10
N GLN A 235 -11.77 0.93 -13.20
CA GLN A 235 -12.03 0.15 -14.40
C GLN A 235 -11.55 -1.31 -14.33
N ASN A 236 -10.27 -1.54 -14.05
CA ASN A 236 -9.57 -2.81 -14.23
C ASN A 236 -9.09 -3.43 -12.91
N GLY A 237 -8.56 -2.63 -11.97
CA GLY A 237 -7.87 -3.11 -10.77
C GLY A 237 -6.56 -3.86 -11.03
N SER A 238 -5.99 -4.39 -9.94
CA SER A 238 -4.77 -5.20 -9.99
C SER A 238 -5.00 -6.60 -10.51
N GLU A 239 -4.07 -7.12 -11.32
CA GLU A 239 -4.21 -8.44 -11.96
C GLU A 239 -4.37 -9.59 -10.96
N ASN A 240 -3.62 -9.54 -9.86
CA ASN A 240 -3.57 -10.60 -8.85
C ASN A 240 -4.87 -10.82 -8.07
N SER A 241 -5.74 -9.81 -7.99
CA SER A 241 -7.00 -9.90 -7.23
C SER A 241 -8.21 -9.48 -8.02
N PHE A 242 -8.06 -8.57 -8.99
CA PHE A 242 -9.14 -7.86 -9.63
C PHE A 242 -9.07 -7.89 -11.14
N GLY A 243 -8.18 -8.69 -11.75
CA GLY A 243 -7.99 -8.76 -13.20
C GLY A 243 -9.29 -8.82 -14.00
N THR A 244 -9.29 -8.21 -15.19
CA THR A 244 -10.51 -7.99 -15.99
C THR A 244 -10.40 -8.41 -17.44
N ASN A 245 -9.26 -8.96 -17.83
CA ASN A 245 -9.01 -9.31 -19.22
C ASN A 245 -9.96 -10.42 -19.69
N ASN A 246 -10.36 -10.32 -20.95
CA ASN A 246 -10.99 -11.44 -21.65
C ASN A 246 -9.91 -12.50 -21.87
N PHE A 247 -10.28 -13.77 -21.77
CA PHE A 247 -9.39 -14.85 -22.17
C PHE A 247 -10.16 -15.92 -22.92
N THR A 248 -9.46 -16.60 -23.82
CA THR A 248 -9.96 -17.74 -24.58
C THR A 248 -9.31 -18.99 -24.03
N ILE A 249 -10.13 -19.97 -23.64
CA ILE A 249 -9.67 -21.27 -23.14
C ILE A 249 -10.07 -22.32 -24.17
N ASN A 250 -9.13 -23.14 -24.63
CA ASN A 250 -9.48 -24.29 -25.44
C ASN A 250 -9.98 -25.43 -24.54
N THR A 251 -10.95 -26.24 -24.98
CA THR A 251 -11.40 -27.39 -24.19
C THR A 251 -10.33 -28.47 -24.04
N LYS A 252 -9.23 -28.38 -24.79
CA LYS A 252 -8.05 -29.25 -24.69
C LYS A 252 -6.76 -28.45 -24.66
N ILE A 253 -5.80 -28.87 -23.83
CA ILE A 253 -4.51 -28.19 -23.66
C ILE A 253 -3.64 -28.19 -24.93
N ASP A 254 -3.87 -29.16 -25.84
CA ASP A 254 -3.16 -29.28 -27.12
C ASP A 254 -3.79 -28.45 -28.25
N ASN A 255 -4.79 -27.62 -27.93
CA ASN A 255 -5.55 -26.78 -28.85
C ASN A 255 -6.33 -27.55 -29.94
N THR A 256 -6.55 -28.86 -29.76
CA THR A 256 -7.38 -29.65 -30.69
C THR A 256 -8.88 -29.59 -30.38
N GLY A 257 -9.25 -28.99 -29.24
CA GLY A 257 -10.63 -28.82 -28.80
C GLY A 257 -11.31 -27.55 -29.34
N ASN A 258 -12.42 -27.19 -28.73
CA ASN A 258 -13.18 -25.97 -29.05
C ASN A 258 -12.73 -24.80 -28.19
N ASP A 259 -12.81 -23.58 -28.73
CA ASP A 259 -12.51 -22.37 -27.97
C ASP A 259 -13.72 -21.90 -27.15
N LEU A 260 -13.48 -21.63 -25.87
CA LEU A 260 -14.41 -21.01 -24.94
C LEU A 260 -13.95 -19.58 -24.66
N ASN A 261 -14.72 -18.60 -25.11
CA ASN A 261 -14.45 -17.20 -24.85
C ASN A 261 -15.06 -16.77 -23.52
N VAL A 262 -14.22 -16.45 -22.53
CA VAL A 262 -14.64 -15.92 -21.24
C VAL A 262 -14.49 -14.41 -21.26
N LEU A 263 -15.62 -13.72 -21.13
CA LEU A 263 -15.66 -12.27 -21.10
C LEU A 263 -15.26 -11.72 -19.74
N GLY A 264 -14.53 -10.62 -19.79
CA GLY A 264 -14.25 -9.72 -18.69
C GLY A 264 -15.53 -9.14 -18.09
N PRO A 265 -15.47 -8.68 -16.84
CA PRO A 265 -16.58 -8.02 -16.20
C PRO A 265 -16.87 -6.65 -16.82
N ASN A 266 -18.11 -6.18 -16.70
CA ASN A 266 -18.49 -4.84 -17.13
C ASN A 266 -17.73 -3.78 -16.31
N LYS A 267 -17.30 -2.71 -16.98
CA LYS A 267 -16.58 -1.59 -16.36
C LYS A 267 -17.54 -0.42 -16.06
N PRO A 268 -17.33 0.37 -14.98
CA PRO A 268 -16.31 0.18 -13.94
C PRO A 268 -16.61 -1.05 -13.07
N ASN A 269 -15.56 -1.78 -12.69
CA ASN A 269 -15.68 -3.10 -12.08
C ASN A 269 -15.22 -3.12 -10.61
N VAL A 270 -14.20 -2.34 -10.28
CA VAL A 270 -13.59 -2.33 -8.94
C VAL A 270 -14.18 -1.19 -8.13
N LYS A 271 -14.58 -1.50 -6.90
CA LYS A 271 -15.13 -0.53 -5.96
C LYS A 271 -14.29 -0.52 -4.71
N THR A 272 -13.81 0.65 -4.30
CA THR A 272 -13.11 0.79 -3.02
C THR A 272 -13.86 1.74 -2.10
N TYR A 273 -13.75 1.50 -0.79
CA TYR A 273 -14.28 2.34 0.27
C TYR A 273 -13.20 2.49 1.32
N PHE A 274 -13.05 3.68 1.88
CA PHE A 274 -12.12 3.89 2.97
C PHE A 274 -12.68 4.85 4.01
N LEU A 275 -12.28 4.62 5.26
CA LEU A 275 -12.54 5.51 6.37
C LEU A 275 -11.24 5.67 7.17
N LYS A 276 -10.75 6.90 7.28
CA LYS A 276 -9.46 7.21 7.89
C LYS A 276 -9.60 8.30 8.94
N THR A 277 -8.96 8.12 10.09
CA THR A 277 -8.98 9.06 11.21
C THR A 277 -7.55 9.33 11.72
N SER A 278 -7.39 10.42 12.44
CA SER A 278 -6.12 10.77 13.06
C SER A 278 -6.34 11.46 14.41
N PHE A 279 -5.45 11.19 15.35
CA PHE A 279 -5.47 11.71 16.71
C PHE A 279 -4.07 12.16 17.09
N ASP A 280 -3.97 13.31 17.73
CA ASP A 280 -2.75 13.80 18.35
C ASP A 280 -2.87 13.71 19.87
N ILE A 281 -1.88 13.08 20.50
CA ILE A 281 -1.75 12.94 21.95
C ILE A 281 -0.35 13.42 22.33
N ASN A 282 -0.25 14.69 22.73
CA ASN A 282 1.01 15.37 22.99
C ASN A 282 1.97 15.26 21.78
N ASN A 283 3.07 14.51 21.94
CA ASN A 283 4.07 14.31 20.90
C ASN A 283 3.79 13.07 20.02
N LEU A 284 2.72 12.33 20.28
CA LEU A 284 2.32 11.16 19.50
C LEU A 284 1.22 11.55 18.51
N THR A 285 1.44 11.26 17.23
CA THR A 285 0.42 11.32 16.19
C THR A 285 0.05 9.90 15.79
N ILE A 286 -1.25 9.58 15.84
CA ILE A 286 -1.80 8.29 15.40
C ILE A 286 -2.64 8.55 14.15
N LEU A 287 -2.45 7.72 13.13
CA LEU A 287 -3.33 7.58 11.98
C LEU A 287 -3.83 6.14 11.92
N THR A 288 -5.12 5.95 11.68
CA THR A 288 -5.69 4.61 11.53
C THR A 288 -6.91 4.65 10.62
N GLY A 289 -7.23 3.52 10.03
CA GLY A 289 -8.31 3.44 9.06
C GLY A 289 -8.64 2.01 8.69
N ILE A 290 -9.69 1.90 7.88
CA ILE A 290 -10.12 0.66 7.25
C ILE A 290 -10.39 0.94 5.77
N SER A 291 -9.97 0.02 4.92
CA SER A 291 -10.27 0.06 3.49
C SER A 291 -10.91 -1.25 3.04
N LEU A 292 -11.84 -1.18 2.10
CA LEU A 292 -12.50 -2.34 1.50
C LEU A 292 -12.42 -2.20 -0.01
N ALA A 293 -12.09 -3.28 -0.72
CA ALA A 293 -12.10 -3.35 -2.17
C ALA A 293 -12.86 -4.60 -2.62
N ASN A 294 -13.75 -4.46 -3.59
CA ASN A 294 -14.50 -5.58 -4.16
C ASN A 294 -14.58 -5.48 -5.68
N SER A 295 -14.59 -6.63 -6.35
CA SER A 295 -14.57 -6.74 -7.80
C SER A 295 -15.10 -8.09 -8.28
N SER A 296 -15.57 -8.15 -9.53
CA SER A 296 -15.62 -9.41 -10.27
C SER A 296 -14.26 -9.63 -10.95
N SER A 297 -13.67 -10.80 -10.79
CA SER A 297 -12.28 -11.05 -11.21
C SER A 297 -12.18 -12.10 -12.32
N ARG A 298 -11.20 -11.89 -13.17
CA ARG A 298 -10.68 -12.75 -14.24
C ARG A 298 -9.17 -12.83 -14.02
N ILE A 299 -8.71 -13.97 -13.53
CA ILE A 299 -7.29 -14.16 -13.22
C ILE A 299 -6.78 -15.30 -14.07
N GLU A 300 -5.86 -15.00 -14.96
CA GLU A 300 -5.13 -15.99 -15.74
C GLU A 300 -3.95 -16.53 -14.93
N ASN A 301 -3.55 -17.78 -15.21
CA ASN A 301 -2.42 -18.43 -14.56
C ASN A 301 -2.46 -18.40 -13.02
N PHE A 302 -3.64 -18.65 -12.44
CA PHE A 302 -3.82 -18.64 -10.99
C PHE A 302 -2.79 -19.56 -10.29
N PRO A 303 -2.09 -19.09 -9.23
CA PRO A 303 -0.88 -19.71 -8.69
C PRO A 303 -1.16 -20.96 -7.85
N LEU A 304 -1.71 -21.99 -8.47
CA LEU A 304 -1.84 -23.35 -7.95
C LEU A 304 -0.99 -24.29 -8.80
N ASP A 305 -0.53 -25.41 -8.21
CA ASP A 305 0.34 -26.41 -8.84
C ASP A 305 -0.35 -27.25 -9.96
N TYR A 306 -1.42 -26.73 -10.57
CA TYR A 306 -2.05 -27.30 -11.76
C TYR A 306 -1.49 -26.66 -13.03
N GLN A 307 -1.48 -27.42 -14.14
CA GLN A 307 -1.15 -26.89 -15.46
C GLN A 307 -2.21 -25.86 -15.87
N THR A 308 -1.77 -24.61 -16.06
CA THR A 308 -2.53 -23.44 -16.58
C THR A 308 -3.96 -23.31 -16.05
N ASN A 309 -4.17 -22.42 -15.08
CA ASN A 309 -5.50 -22.23 -14.45
C ASN A 309 -6.07 -20.84 -14.68
N TYR A 310 -7.37 -20.77 -14.94
CA TYR A 310 -8.11 -19.53 -15.07
C TYR A 310 -9.17 -19.44 -13.97
N LEU A 311 -9.25 -18.32 -13.28
CA LEU A 311 -10.26 -18.07 -12.25
C LEU A 311 -11.27 -17.03 -12.71
N VAL A 312 -12.55 -17.40 -12.68
CA VAL A 312 -13.70 -16.54 -12.96
C VAL A 312 -14.49 -16.39 -11.66
N GLY A 313 -14.46 -15.22 -11.03
CA GLY A 313 -15.05 -15.11 -9.69
C GLY A 313 -15.30 -13.72 -9.17
N LYS A 314 -15.41 -13.61 -7.86
CA LYS A 314 -15.46 -12.37 -7.07
C LYS A 314 -14.29 -12.34 -6.11
N SER A 315 -13.75 -11.14 -5.92
CA SER A 315 -12.66 -10.86 -4.99
C SER A 315 -13.06 -9.75 -4.04
N ASP A 316 -12.88 -10.02 -2.76
CA ASP A 316 -13.06 -9.05 -1.69
C ASP A 316 -11.75 -8.93 -0.90
N ILE A 317 -11.27 -7.71 -0.70
CA ILE A 317 -10.12 -7.41 0.16
C ILE A 317 -10.53 -6.39 1.21
N ILE A 318 -10.14 -6.64 2.47
CA ILE A 318 -10.28 -5.69 3.57
C ILE A 318 -8.89 -5.43 4.12
N ASP A 319 -8.58 -4.16 4.36
CA ASP A 319 -7.35 -3.68 4.97
C ASP A 319 -7.64 -2.91 6.27
N TYR A 320 -6.82 -3.13 7.29
CA TYR A 320 -6.79 -2.38 8.53
C TYR A 320 -5.42 -1.72 8.68
N GLU A 321 -5.38 -0.39 8.75
CA GLU A 321 -4.14 0.39 8.80
C GLU A 321 -3.93 1.06 10.17
N LEU A 322 -2.69 1.08 10.64
CA LEU A 322 -2.25 1.82 11.82
C LEU A 322 -0.87 2.43 11.58
N THR A 323 -0.72 3.71 11.89
CA THR A 323 0.55 4.42 11.94
C THR A 323 0.61 5.25 13.22
N ALA A 324 1.69 5.14 13.97
CA ALA A 324 1.93 5.88 15.20
C ALA A 324 3.33 6.51 15.12
N LYS A 325 3.40 7.84 15.16
CA LYS A 325 4.65 8.60 15.09
C LYS A 325 4.83 9.44 16.35
N TYR A 326 5.82 9.07 17.15
CA TYR A 326 6.18 9.77 18.38
C TYR A 326 7.39 10.68 18.13
N PHE A 327 7.19 11.99 18.29
CA PHE A 327 8.23 12.99 18.13
C PHE A 327 8.99 13.19 19.45
N ILE A 328 10.29 12.94 19.44
CA ILE A 328 11.15 13.24 20.59
C ILE A 328 11.51 14.73 20.56
N ASP A 329 11.82 15.24 19.37
CA ASP A 329 12.02 16.65 19.06
C ASP A 329 11.81 16.87 17.54
N SER A 330 12.28 18.01 17.01
CA SER A 330 12.15 18.35 15.59
C SER A 330 12.94 17.44 14.64
N ASN A 331 14.00 16.79 15.12
CA ASN A 331 14.91 15.99 14.31
C ASN A 331 14.86 14.49 14.62
N ARG A 332 14.21 14.10 15.72
CA ARG A 332 14.13 12.72 16.18
C ARG A 332 12.70 12.26 16.37
N TYR A 333 12.38 11.10 15.81
CA TYR A 333 11.08 10.47 15.99
C TYR A 333 11.18 8.95 15.95
N LEU A 334 10.26 8.28 16.64
CA LEU A 334 9.97 6.87 16.48
C LEU A 334 8.67 6.72 15.69
N SER A 335 8.68 5.94 14.61
CA SER A 335 7.51 5.62 13.80
C SER A 335 7.24 4.12 13.85
N LEU A 336 5.98 3.75 14.06
CA LEU A 336 5.47 2.39 13.92
C LEU A 336 4.36 2.43 12.89
N GLN A 337 4.46 1.62 11.83
CA GLN A 337 3.43 1.50 10.81
C GLN A 337 3.15 0.03 10.54
N GLY A 338 1.89 -0.33 10.34
CA GLY A 338 1.52 -1.68 9.96
C GLY A 338 0.12 -1.75 9.36
N GLU A 339 -0.08 -2.73 8.49
CA GLU A 339 -1.34 -2.99 7.81
C GLU A 339 -1.62 -4.49 7.80
N TYR A 340 -2.88 -4.87 8.04
CA TYR A 340 -3.35 -6.26 8.02
C TYR A 340 -4.45 -6.42 6.98
N LEU A 341 -4.18 -7.24 5.96
CA LEU A 341 -5.10 -7.46 4.85
C LEU A 341 -5.69 -8.86 4.92
N THR A 342 -6.96 -8.95 4.55
CA THR A 342 -7.66 -10.22 4.30
C THR A 342 -8.18 -10.22 2.88
N ARG A 343 -8.09 -11.36 2.20
CA ARG A 343 -8.62 -11.57 0.85
C ARG A 343 -9.50 -12.80 0.80
N LYS A 344 -10.64 -12.67 0.14
CA LYS A 344 -11.56 -13.77 -0.14
C LYS A 344 -11.81 -13.82 -1.64
N LEU A 345 -11.51 -14.96 -2.25
CA LEU A 345 -11.81 -15.23 -3.64
C LEU A 345 -12.83 -16.36 -3.71
N LYS A 346 -13.83 -16.21 -4.59
CA LYS A 346 -14.83 -17.25 -4.86
C LYS A 346 -15.21 -17.27 -6.32
N GLY A 347 -15.30 -18.45 -6.93
CA GLY A 347 -15.68 -18.55 -8.33
C GLY A 347 -15.43 -19.92 -8.93
N ASP A 348 -15.37 -19.96 -10.26
CA ASP A 348 -15.09 -21.15 -11.04
C ASP A 348 -13.63 -21.15 -11.45
N LEU A 349 -12.91 -22.22 -11.08
CA LEU A 349 -11.53 -22.47 -11.48
C LEU A 349 -11.54 -23.45 -12.65
N TYR A 350 -11.11 -22.96 -13.81
CA TYR A 350 -10.85 -23.75 -15.01
C TYR A 350 -9.42 -24.28 -14.95
N TYR A 351 -9.23 -25.57 -15.18
CA TYR A 351 -7.93 -26.24 -15.16
C TYR A 351 -7.92 -27.43 -16.12
N TYR A 352 -6.75 -27.83 -16.60
CA TYR A 352 -6.60 -29.05 -17.38
C TYR A 352 -6.24 -30.23 -16.47
N ASP A 353 -6.87 -31.38 -16.70
CA ASP A 353 -6.50 -32.62 -16.03
C ASP A 353 -5.27 -33.29 -16.69
N ASN A 354 -4.88 -34.46 -16.19
CA ASN A 354 -3.71 -35.20 -16.71
C ASN A 354 -3.91 -35.72 -18.15
N LEU A 355 -5.15 -35.76 -18.64
CA LEU A 355 -5.46 -36.13 -20.03
C LEU A 355 -5.46 -34.89 -20.96
N GLY A 356 -5.30 -33.69 -20.38
CA GLY A 356 -5.34 -32.43 -21.10
C GLY A 356 -6.74 -31.92 -21.37
N ASP A 357 -7.77 -32.50 -20.73
CA ASP A 357 -9.16 -32.06 -20.90
C ASP A 357 -9.51 -30.94 -19.89
N LEU A 358 -10.25 -29.94 -20.36
CA LEU A 358 -10.67 -28.81 -19.55
C LEU A 358 -11.75 -29.21 -18.54
N ASN A 359 -11.49 -28.94 -17.27
CA ASN A 359 -12.39 -29.19 -16.15
C ASN A 359 -12.65 -27.91 -15.37
N ILE A 360 -13.75 -27.89 -14.61
CA ILE A 360 -14.19 -26.74 -13.80
C ILE A 360 -14.42 -27.21 -12.37
N ASN A 361 -13.79 -26.53 -11.41
CA ASN A 361 -14.03 -26.72 -9.98
C ASN A 361 -14.60 -25.44 -9.36
N ASN A 362 -15.50 -25.60 -8.39
CA ASN A 362 -15.88 -24.49 -7.53
C ASN A 362 -14.70 -24.16 -6.60
N PHE A 363 -14.19 -22.95 -6.72
CA PHE A 363 -13.04 -22.46 -5.99
C PHE A 363 -13.46 -21.45 -4.92
N SER A 364 -12.86 -21.59 -3.73
CA SER A 364 -12.91 -20.56 -2.70
C SER A 364 -11.57 -20.50 -1.97
N SER A 365 -11.04 -19.29 -1.77
CA SER A 365 -9.90 -19.04 -0.90
C SER A 365 -10.19 -17.99 0.17
N ASN A 366 -9.50 -18.13 1.31
CA ASN A 366 -9.49 -17.18 2.39
C ASN A 366 -8.06 -16.99 2.89
N GLN A 367 -7.51 -15.83 2.60
CA GLN A 367 -6.12 -15.49 2.78
C GLN A 367 -5.97 -14.27 3.67
N SER A 368 -4.86 -14.19 4.39
CA SER A 368 -4.51 -12.98 5.13
C SER A 368 -3.01 -12.82 5.26
N GLY A 369 -2.58 -11.58 5.47
CA GLY A 369 -1.19 -11.24 5.74
C GLY A 369 -1.09 -9.87 6.39
N TYR A 370 0.10 -9.53 6.85
CA TYR A 370 0.40 -8.21 7.37
C TYR A 370 1.85 -7.86 7.16
N TYR A 371 2.14 -6.58 7.32
CA TYR A 371 3.47 -6.13 7.68
C TYR A 371 3.41 -5.21 8.89
N ILE A 372 4.52 -5.15 9.60
CA ILE A 372 4.76 -4.15 10.64
C ILE A 372 6.19 -3.64 10.49
N GLN A 373 6.36 -2.32 10.56
CA GLN A 373 7.65 -1.67 10.46
C GLN A 373 7.84 -0.65 11.57
N GLY A 374 9.04 -0.63 12.13
CA GLY A 374 9.50 0.35 13.09
C GLY A 374 10.68 1.13 12.52
N VAL A 375 10.61 2.45 12.55
CA VAL A 375 11.67 3.35 12.09
C VAL A 375 12.01 4.35 13.18
N TYR A 376 13.29 4.43 13.52
CA TYR A 376 13.82 5.44 14.42
C TYR A 376 14.69 6.43 13.64
N LYS A 377 14.26 7.69 13.57
CA LYS A 377 15.10 8.79 13.08
C LYS A 377 15.97 9.29 14.22
N LEU A 378 17.26 9.00 14.13
CA LEU A 378 18.26 9.24 15.18
C LEU A 378 18.65 10.72 15.27
N ASN A 379 18.67 11.40 14.13
CA ASN A 379 18.94 12.83 13.97
C ASN A 379 18.50 13.26 12.55
N GLN A 380 18.89 14.45 12.11
CA GLN A 380 18.51 14.97 10.79
C GLN A 380 18.92 14.06 9.63
N ASN A 381 20.02 13.32 9.75
CA ASN A 381 20.62 12.53 8.66
C ASN A 381 20.32 11.03 8.78
N TYR A 382 20.39 10.45 9.97
CA TYR A 382 20.35 8.99 10.14
C TYR A 382 18.97 8.45 10.51
N ARG A 383 18.58 7.36 9.86
CA ARG A 383 17.44 6.52 10.22
C ARG A 383 17.85 5.06 10.26
N ILE A 384 17.24 4.32 11.17
CA ILE A 384 17.36 2.87 11.25
C ILE A 384 15.96 2.27 11.33
N GLY A 385 15.78 1.07 10.81
CA GLY A 385 14.49 0.42 10.92
C GLY A 385 14.50 -1.05 10.63
N ILE A 386 13.37 -1.66 10.97
CA ILE A 386 13.09 -3.07 10.81
C ILE A 386 11.67 -3.21 10.30
N ARG A 387 11.48 -4.08 9.31
CA ARG A 387 10.16 -4.52 8.85
C ARG A 387 10.06 -6.02 8.94
N TYR A 388 8.91 -6.49 9.42
CA TYR A 388 8.52 -7.89 9.39
C TYR A 388 7.24 -8.03 8.57
N ASP A 389 7.30 -8.87 7.54
CA ASP A 389 6.19 -9.26 6.69
C ASP A 389 5.79 -10.70 7.00
N ASN A 390 4.49 -11.00 7.01
CA ASN A 390 4.00 -12.38 7.13
C ASN A 390 2.69 -12.60 6.38
N LEU A 391 2.62 -13.69 5.61
CA LEU A 391 1.38 -14.22 5.07
C LEU A 391 0.85 -15.27 6.05
N SER A 392 -0.17 -14.89 6.81
CA SER A 392 -0.61 -15.58 8.02
C SER A 392 -1.63 -16.69 7.76
N LYS A 393 -2.33 -16.65 6.63
CA LYS A 393 -3.38 -17.62 6.29
C LYS A 393 -3.46 -17.85 4.79
N ASN A 394 -3.57 -19.11 4.40
CA ASN A 394 -3.85 -19.51 3.02
C ASN A 394 -4.77 -20.73 2.97
N ASN A 395 -6.06 -20.52 3.20
CA ASN A 395 -7.03 -21.62 3.12
C ASN A 395 -7.63 -21.64 1.72
N ILE A 396 -7.44 -22.74 0.99
CA ILE A 396 -7.98 -22.94 -0.35
C ILE A 396 -8.89 -24.17 -0.34
N SER A 397 -10.00 -24.09 -1.05
CA SER A 397 -10.96 -25.19 -1.19
C SER A 397 -11.40 -25.33 -2.65
N LEU A 398 -11.50 -26.58 -3.10
CA LEU A 398 -12.05 -26.97 -4.40
C LEU A 398 -13.25 -27.88 -4.17
N ASN A 399 -14.38 -27.59 -4.80
CA ASN A 399 -15.64 -28.34 -4.63
C ASN A 399 -16.03 -28.52 -3.15
N ASN A 400 -15.82 -27.48 -2.33
CA ASN A 400 -16.01 -27.46 -0.88
C ASN A 400 -15.13 -28.44 -0.09
N ILE A 401 -14.13 -29.04 -0.72
CA ILE A 401 -13.11 -29.85 -0.08
C ILE A 401 -11.90 -28.94 0.13
N SER A 402 -11.51 -28.73 1.39
CA SER A 402 -10.28 -28.01 1.70
C SER A 402 -9.11 -28.75 1.08
N LEU A 403 -8.33 -28.06 0.27
CA LEU A 403 -7.03 -28.56 -0.14
C LEU A 403 -6.16 -28.50 1.11
N SER A 404 -5.97 -29.64 1.77
CA SER A 404 -4.87 -29.83 2.72
C SER A 404 -3.60 -29.88 1.88
N VAL A 405 -3.20 -28.73 1.34
CA VAL A 405 -1.89 -28.64 0.73
C VAL A 405 -0.91 -28.89 1.85
N ASN A 406 -0.07 -29.93 1.73
CA ASN A 406 0.92 -30.37 2.74
C ASN A 406 1.24 -29.23 3.71
N ASP A 407 0.64 -29.27 4.91
CA ASP A 407 0.49 -28.09 5.78
C ASP A 407 1.82 -27.35 6.00
N ASN A 408 2.95 -28.06 5.97
CA ASN A 408 4.30 -27.54 6.13
C ASN A 408 4.77 -26.57 5.02
N ILE A 409 4.20 -26.62 3.82
CA ILE A 409 4.64 -25.79 2.68
C ILE A 409 4.15 -24.34 2.84
N TYR A 410 2.98 -24.15 3.45
CA TYR A 410 2.36 -22.83 3.66
C TYR A 410 2.65 -22.25 5.05
N GLU A 411 3.41 -22.98 5.86
CA GLU A 411 3.91 -22.49 7.12
C GLU A 411 5.11 -21.57 6.91
N ASN A 412 5.17 -20.50 7.72
CA ASN A 412 6.28 -19.56 7.77
C ASN A 412 6.59 -18.88 6.42
N LEU A 413 5.59 -18.21 5.85
CA LEU A 413 5.75 -17.30 4.71
C LEU A 413 6.03 -15.89 5.24
N SER A 414 7.30 -15.62 5.54
CA SER A 414 7.72 -14.35 6.15
C SER A 414 8.91 -13.73 5.45
N ARG A 415 9.04 -12.43 5.58
CA ARG A 415 10.26 -11.69 5.23
C ARG A 415 10.62 -10.77 6.39
N ILE A 416 11.90 -10.69 6.72
CA ILE A 416 12.43 -9.69 7.64
C ILE A 416 13.40 -8.81 6.86
N THR A 417 13.25 -7.50 6.99
CA THR A 417 14.12 -6.51 6.35
C THR A 417 14.66 -5.56 7.41
N LEU A 418 15.97 -5.34 7.39
CA LEU A 418 16.67 -4.35 8.21
C LEU A 418 17.16 -3.24 7.30
N MET A 419 17.04 -1.99 7.75
CA MET A 419 17.57 -0.84 7.01
C MET A 419 18.39 0.08 7.89
N ILE A 420 19.40 0.70 7.28
CA ILE A 420 20.10 1.88 7.77
C ILE A 420 20.14 2.89 6.63
N GLU A 421 19.69 4.11 6.89
CA GLU A 421 19.60 5.18 5.91
C GLU A 421 20.39 6.41 6.39
N TYR A 422 21.11 7.04 5.46
CA TYR A 422 21.77 8.32 5.63
C TYR A 422 21.26 9.31 4.58
N ASN A 423 20.66 10.39 5.04
CA ASN A 423 20.19 11.51 4.24
C ASN A 423 21.30 12.58 4.24
N PHE A 424 21.88 12.88 3.07
CA PHE A 424 22.84 13.97 2.92
C PHE A 424 22.12 15.32 3.05
N THR A 425 20.97 15.41 2.39
CA THR A 425 20.01 16.52 2.43
C THR A 425 18.59 15.95 2.37
N GLU A 426 17.59 16.81 2.29
CA GLU A 426 16.21 16.42 1.95
C GLU A 426 16.03 15.95 0.50
N PHE A 427 17.07 15.95 -0.34
CA PHE A 427 17.01 15.59 -1.76
C PHE A 427 17.84 14.37 -2.13
N SER A 428 18.71 13.90 -1.24
CA SER A 428 19.56 12.76 -1.53
C SER A 428 19.79 11.90 -0.31
N ARG A 429 19.67 10.59 -0.52
CA ARG A 429 19.83 9.59 0.54
C ARG A 429 20.48 8.33 0.01
N ILE A 430 21.24 7.68 0.88
CA ILE A 430 21.76 6.33 0.69
C ILE A 430 21.14 5.42 1.73
N ARG A 431 20.67 4.25 1.29
CA ARG A 431 20.04 3.25 2.16
C ARG A 431 20.71 1.90 1.98
N LEU A 432 21.14 1.33 3.09
CA LEU A 432 21.61 -0.04 3.20
C LEU A 432 20.47 -0.92 3.67
N GLU A 433 20.14 -1.98 2.94
CA GLU A 433 19.14 -2.96 3.35
C GLU A 433 19.67 -4.38 3.31
N TYR A 434 19.23 -5.18 4.28
CA TYR A 434 19.36 -6.63 4.28
C TYR A 434 17.98 -7.24 4.45
N SER A 435 17.60 -8.16 3.56
CA SER A 435 16.37 -8.92 3.68
C SER A 435 16.63 -10.42 3.71
N ASN A 436 15.89 -11.12 4.57
CA ASN A 436 15.81 -12.58 4.60
C ASN A 436 14.36 -12.97 4.27
N ASN A 437 14.16 -13.64 3.15
CA ASN A 437 12.84 -14.01 2.64
C ASN A 437 12.66 -15.53 2.68
N ASN A 438 11.64 -15.97 3.43
CA ASN A 438 11.25 -17.36 3.60
C ASN A 438 9.90 -17.66 2.93
N ALA A 439 9.36 -16.75 2.12
CA ALA A 439 8.07 -16.90 1.45
C ALA A 439 8.18 -17.33 -0.02
N ALA A 440 9.41 -17.46 -0.56
CA ALA A 440 9.63 -17.69 -1.97
C ALA A 440 9.61 -19.18 -2.36
N PHE A 441 9.06 -19.43 -3.54
CA PHE A 441 9.00 -20.73 -4.20
C PHE A 441 9.59 -20.62 -5.59
N ILE A 442 10.46 -21.57 -5.94
CA ILE A 442 11.06 -21.69 -7.27
C ILE A 442 10.79 -23.12 -7.75
N ASN A 443 10.10 -23.25 -8.89
CA ASN A 443 9.70 -24.55 -9.45
C ASN A 443 8.94 -25.44 -8.45
N GLY A 444 8.02 -24.84 -7.67
CA GLY A 444 7.23 -25.55 -6.65
C GLY A 444 7.99 -25.88 -5.36
N ILE A 445 9.30 -25.58 -5.29
CA ILE A 445 10.14 -25.86 -4.12
C ILE A 445 10.34 -24.59 -3.31
N LYS A 446 10.09 -24.66 -2.00
CA LYS A 446 10.36 -23.55 -1.08
C LYS A 446 11.85 -23.23 -1.07
N ARG A 447 12.20 -21.96 -1.28
CA ARG A 447 13.57 -21.47 -1.31
C ARG A 447 13.68 -20.21 -0.47
N ASN A 448 14.52 -20.30 0.56
CA ASN A 448 14.86 -19.14 1.36
C ASN A 448 16.02 -18.42 0.68
N TYR A 449 15.94 -17.10 0.59
CA TYR A 449 17.03 -16.30 0.05
C TYR A 449 17.29 -15.07 0.91
N ASN A 450 18.51 -14.58 0.78
CA ASN A 450 19.00 -13.37 1.42
C ASN A 450 19.34 -12.37 0.32
N GLN A 451 18.98 -11.11 0.53
CA GLN A 451 19.36 -10.00 -0.33
C GLN A 451 20.03 -8.92 0.49
N PHE A 452 21.12 -8.40 -0.04
CA PHE A 452 21.74 -7.18 0.42
C PHE A 452 21.64 -6.15 -0.69
N SER A 453 21.25 -4.93 -0.35
CA SER A 453 21.13 -3.84 -1.32
C SER A 453 21.64 -2.52 -0.75
N ILE A 454 22.28 -1.73 -1.61
CA ILE A 454 22.58 -0.33 -1.37
C ILE A 454 21.77 0.47 -2.38
N ASN A 455 20.80 1.26 -1.93
CA ASN A 455 20.00 2.15 -2.76
C ASN A 455 20.48 3.59 -2.62
N PHE A 456 20.51 4.31 -3.72
CA PHE A 456 20.82 5.73 -3.76
C PHE A 456 19.68 6.45 -4.49
N ASN A 457 19.01 7.33 -3.75
CA ASN A 457 17.87 8.08 -4.26
C ASN A 457 18.23 9.57 -4.33
N MET A 458 17.91 10.21 -5.46
CA MET A 458 18.17 11.63 -5.69
C MET A 458 16.92 12.29 -6.27
N ALA A 459 16.63 13.51 -5.83
CA ALA A 459 15.52 14.31 -6.33
C ALA A 459 16.00 15.71 -6.76
N ILE A 460 15.40 16.25 -7.82
CA ILE A 460 15.59 17.62 -8.31
C ILE A 460 14.23 18.27 -8.64
N GLY A 461 14.13 19.61 -8.52
CA GLY A 461 12.95 20.37 -8.95
C GLY A 461 12.17 21.06 -7.82
N TYR A 462 10.91 21.40 -8.09
CA TYR A 462 10.02 22.09 -7.15
C TYR A 462 9.57 21.13 -6.05
N HIS A 463 10.02 21.37 -4.82
CA HIS A 463 9.86 20.41 -3.73
C HIS A 463 9.19 21.02 -2.48
N ALA A 464 7.96 21.51 -2.63
CA ALA A 464 7.18 21.93 -1.46
C ALA A 464 6.40 20.78 -0.77
N ALA A 465 6.26 19.59 -1.38
CA ALA A 465 5.23 18.64 -0.93
C ALA A 465 5.63 17.20 -0.57
N HIS A 466 6.82 16.68 -0.88
CA HIS A 466 7.17 15.30 -0.50
C HIS A 466 8.41 15.29 0.38
N GLN A 467 8.23 15.38 1.70
CA GLN A 467 9.31 15.05 2.63
C GLN A 467 9.44 13.53 2.64
N PHE A 468 10.66 13.04 2.42
CA PHE A 468 11.05 11.64 2.59
C PHE A 468 10.86 11.12 4.02
#